data_AF-Q3IW43-F1
#
_entry.id   AF-Q3IW43-F1
#
_cell.length_a   1.000
_cell.length_b   1.000
_cell.length_c   1.000
_cell.angle_alpha   90.00
_cell.angle_beta   90.00
_cell.angle_gamma   90.00
#
_symmetry.space_group_name_H-M   'P 1'
#
loop_
_entity.id
_entity.type
_entity.pdbx_description
1 polymer ?
#
loop_
_entity_poly.entity_id
_entity_poly.type
_entity_poly.pdbx_seq_one_letter_code
_entity_poly.pdbx_strand_id
1 'polypeptide(L)'
;MGSNTGFFLAAENELGVSCQGTERARFTPSGMQLQGLLSGTAVTQGDLDTTPGRLLKVGDYGLGGTARPIPGNDADQIGTTGFYQVTSATLNRPAGMGVGTLQHIQHGAARAVQIAYPQTASDTGRWCRYKDTSWGDWFLTYDQRNIVGAVSWSSGFPRGGIIEKGETAGAEYVRFADGTQLCRLVQTGVPGPTIAQGSLYRTEWQTVTLPVEFVSAALNGHCVTGGCRGGSVISLLGRPGASNVAAYMLLSPTSYGATQTVDLLVIGRWR
;
A
#
# COMPACT_ATOMS: atom_id res chain seq x y z
N MET A 1 49.84 -40.96 28.10
CA MET A 1 48.96 -40.36 27.08
C MET A 1 49.84 -39.56 26.13
N GLY A 2 50.27 -40.15 25.03
CA GLY A 2 50.96 -39.42 23.96
C GLY A 2 49.90 -38.66 23.18
N SER A 3 49.51 -37.49 23.65
CA SER A 3 48.51 -36.69 22.95
C SER A 3 49.23 -35.82 21.93
N ASN A 4 48.94 -36.04 20.64
CA ASN A 4 49.31 -35.16 19.53
C ASN A 4 48.55 -33.81 19.65
N THR A 5 48.67 -33.17 20.80
CA THR A 5 48.04 -31.92 21.19
C THR A 5 49.17 -30.95 21.49
N GLY A 6 49.21 -29.82 20.81
CA GLY A 6 50.25 -28.82 21.01
C GLY A 6 50.47 -27.94 19.79
N PHE A 7 51.56 -27.19 19.82
CA PHE A 7 52.02 -26.37 18.71
C PHE A 7 52.99 -27.16 17.83
N PHE A 8 52.96 -26.91 16.52
CA PHE A 8 53.91 -27.50 15.57
C PHE A 8 54.20 -26.50 14.43
N LEU A 9 55.37 -26.62 13.80
CA LEU A 9 55.67 -25.86 12.58
C LEU A 9 55.01 -26.57 11.39
N ALA A 10 54.08 -25.88 10.72
CA ALA A 10 53.35 -26.45 9.58
C ALA A 10 54.13 -26.29 8.26
N ALA A 11 54.86 -25.19 8.14
CA ALA A 11 55.74 -24.83 7.04
C ALA A 11 56.70 -23.70 7.48
N GLU A 12 57.53 -23.21 6.55
CA GLU A 12 58.31 -22.00 6.79
C GLU A 12 57.37 -20.81 7.10
N ASN A 13 57.63 -20.11 8.21
CA ASN A 13 56.81 -18.99 8.68
C ASN A 13 55.34 -19.34 9.02
N GLU A 14 55.02 -20.62 9.25
CA GLU A 14 53.67 -21.06 9.64
C GLU A 14 53.67 -21.86 10.95
N LEU A 15 52.81 -21.44 11.89
CA LEU A 15 52.61 -22.11 13.18
C LEU A 15 51.22 -22.78 13.20
N GLY A 16 51.19 -24.10 13.42
CA GLY A 16 49.98 -24.89 13.58
C GLY A 16 49.68 -25.22 15.05
N VAL A 17 48.39 -25.37 15.35
CA VAL A 17 47.88 -25.84 16.66
C VAL A 17 47.05 -27.09 16.43
N SER A 18 47.34 -28.18 17.14
CA SER A 18 46.59 -29.43 17.05
C SER A 18 46.00 -29.86 18.39
N CYS A 19 44.88 -30.58 18.30
CA CYS A 19 44.24 -31.27 19.43
C CYS A 19 43.94 -32.71 19.02
N GLN A 20 44.49 -33.69 19.75
CA GLN A 20 44.34 -35.12 19.45
C GLN A 20 44.72 -35.49 18.00
N GLY A 21 45.75 -34.85 17.45
CA GLY A 21 46.26 -35.11 16.11
C GLY A 21 45.50 -34.42 14.97
N THR A 22 44.46 -33.65 15.27
CA THR A 22 43.76 -32.81 14.29
C THR A 22 44.20 -31.35 14.43
N GLU A 23 44.63 -30.72 13.35
CA GLU A 23 44.89 -29.27 13.31
C GLU A 23 43.60 -28.48 13.54
N ARG A 24 43.65 -27.46 14.39
CA ARG A 24 42.51 -26.60 14.75
C ARG A 24 42.71 -25.15 14.35
N ALA A 25 43.96 -24.70 14.28
CA ALA A 25 44.29 -23.36 13.82
C ALA A 25 45.67 -23.36 13.13
N ARG A 26 45.83 -22.48 12.16
CA ARG A 26 47.09 -22.20 11.48
C ARG A 26 47.32 -20.71 11.38
N PHE A 27 48.47 -20.25 11.84
CA PHE A 27 48.94 -18.89 11.68
C PHE A 27 49.92 -18.86 10.50
N THR A 28 49.63 -18.01 9.52
CA THR A 28 50.43 -17.80 8.31
C THR A 28 50.82 -16.32 8.20
N PRO A 29 51.77 -15.94 7.35
CA PRO A 29 52.08 -14.53 7.10
C PRO A 29 50.87 -13.70 6.63
N SER A 30 49.85 -14.34 6.06
CA SER A 30 48.64 -13.70 5.55
C SER A 30 47.47 -13.65 6.56
N GLY A 31 47.61 -14.28 7.73
CA GLY A 31 46.55 -14.33 8.76
C GLY A 31 46.37 -15.71 9.39
N MET A 32 45.23 -15.90 10.07
CA MET A 32 44.88 -17.15 10.77
C MET A 32 43.77 -17.91 10.05
N GLN A 33 43.94 -19.22 9.87
CA GLN A 33 42.91 -20.15 9.43
C GLN A 33 42.43 -20.97 10.63
N LEU A 34 41.11 -21.09 10.80
CA LEU A 34 40.49 -21.93 11.83
C LEU A 34 39.87 -23.16 11.18
N GLN A 35 40.15 -24.35 11.73
CA GLN A 35 39.56 -25.62 11.30
C GLN A 35 38.51 -26.07 12.33
N GLY A 36 37.23 -25.93 11.95
CA GLY A 36 36.07 -26.25 12.78
C GLY A 36 35.29 -25.02 13.24
N LEU A 37 34.44 -25.19 14.25
CA LEU A 37 33.58 -24.13 14.77
C LEU A 37 34.33 -23.27 15.79
N LEU A 38 34.31 -21.95 15.60
CA LEU A 38 34.67 -21.00 16.65
C LEU A 38 33.49 -20.84 17.62
N SER A 39 33.74 -21.02 18.92
CA SER A 39 32.74 -20.94 19.98
C SER A 39 33.21 -20.03 21.13
N GLY A 40 32.38 -19.85 22.15
CA GLY A 40 32.65 -18.92 23.26
C GLY A 40 32.25 -17.48 22.94
N THR A 41 32.71 -16.52 23.74
CA THR A 41 32.23 -15.12 23.73
C THR A 41 32.70 -14.28 22.54
N ALA A 42 33.53 -14.84 21.66
CA ALA A 42 33.99 -14.20 20.43
C ALA A 42 32.97 -14.26 19.29
N VAL A 43 32.02 -15.19 19.36
CA VAL A 43 30.88 -15.28 18.44
C VAL A 43 29.61 -14.84 19.16
N THR A 44 28.60 -14.43 18.40
CA THR A 44 27.31 -14.06 18.97
C THR A 44 26.76 -15.17 19.88
N GLN A 45 26.15 -14.80 21.02
CA GLN A 45 25.65 -15.72 22.04
C GLN A 45 24.16 -16.05 21.88
N GLY A 46 23.47 -15.32 21.00
CA GLY A 46 22.08 -15.53 20.69
C GLY A 46 21.64 -14.65 19.52
N ASP A 47 20.41 -14.87 19.10
CA ASP A 47 19.83 -14.28 17.89
C ASP A 47 19.55 -12.77 17.96
N LEU A 48 19.71 -12.16 19.14
CA LEU A 48 19.58 -10.73 19.39
C LEU A 48 20.83 -10.14 20.06
N ASP A 49 22.00 -10.78 19.92
CA ASP A 49 23.22 -10.40 20.64
C ASP A 49 23.85 -9.09 20.16
N THR A 50 23.59 -8.01 20.90
CA THR A 50 24.06 -6.66 20.61
C THR A 50 25.50 -6.36 21.05
N THR A 51 26.27 -7.36 21.50
CA THR A 51 27.62 -7.13 22.01
C THR A 51 28.59 -6.75 20.88
N PRO A 52 29.20 -5.54 20.91
CA PRO A 52 30.14 -5.13 19.88
C PRO A 52 31.38 -6.02 19.80
N GLY A 53 31.92 -6.19 18.59
CA GLY A 53 33.17 -6.92 18.36
C GLY A 53 33.03 -8.44 18.23
N ARG A 54 31.82 -9.00 18.35
CA ARG A 54 31.56 -10.43 18.12
C ARG A 54 31.38 -10.73 16.63
N LEU A 55 31.76 -11.94 16.23
CA LEU A 55 31.46 -12.49 14.91
C LEU A 55 30.02 -13.01 14.86
N LEU A 56 29.31 -12.68 13.78
CA LEU A 56 27.92 -13.09 13.56
C LEU A 56 27.82 -14.58 13.20
N LYS A 57 27.03 -15.36 13.93
CA LYS A 57 26.66 -16.73 13.56
C LYS A 57 25.52 -16.76 12.54
N VAL A 58 25.51 -17.77 11.67
CA VAL A 58 24.35 -18.06 10.80
C VAL A 58 23.10 -18.31 11.65
N GLY A 59 21.99 -17.70 11.26
CA GLY A 59 20.70 -17.73 11.94
C GLY A 59 20.45 -16.53 12.86
N ASP A 60 21.50 -15.90 13.38
CA ASP A 60 21.33 -14.75 14.27
C ASP A 60 20.77 -13.55 13.50
N TYR A 61 19.88 -12.78 14.14
CA TYR A 61 19.07 -11.74 13.51
C TYR A 61 18.19 -12.20 12.33
N GLY A 62 18.01 -13.51 12.15
CA GLY A 62 17.31 -14.09 11.00
C GLY A 62 18.14 -14.10 9.71
N LEU A 63 19.47 -13.94 9.79
CA LEU A 63 20.36 -13.94 8.63
C LEU A 63 20.89 -15.34 8.32
N GLY A 64 20.75 -15.78 7.06
CA GLY A 64 21.22 -17.11 6.63
C GLY A 64 20.38 -18.28 7.18
N GLY A 65 19.22 -17.98 7.77
CA GLY A 65 18.24 -18.94 8.27
C GLY A 65 16.82 -18.45 8.06
N THR A 66 15.88 -18.99 8.84
CA THR A 66 14.50 -18.46 8.86
C THR A 66 14.44 -17.16 9.66
N ALA A 67 13.50 -16.28 9.31
CA ALA A 67 13.22 -15.09 10.11
C ALA A 67 12.83 -15.50 11.55
N ARG A 68 13.03 -14.60 12.52
CA ARG A 68 12.82 -14.90 13.95
C ARG A 68 11.40 -14.60 14.42
N PRO A 69 10.83 -15.31 15.40
CA PRO A 69 9.61 -14.85 16.07
C PRO A 69 9.72 -13.42 16.64
N ILE A 70 8.64 -12.66 16.52
CA ILE A 70 8.54 -11.30 17.07
C ILE A 70 8.49 -11.38 18.62
N PRO A 71 9.33 -10.61 19.34
CA PRO A 71 9.28 -10.52 20.80
C PRO A 71 7.88 -10.19 21.31
N GLY A 72 7.40 -10.94 22.30
CA GLY A 72 6.05 -10.75 22.86
C GLY A 72 4.90 -10.91 21.87
N ASN A 73 5.18 -11.41 20.65
CA ASN A 73 4.24 -11.43 19.54
C ASN A 73 3.62 -10.05 19.23
N ASP A 74 4.40 -8.99 19.43
CA ASP A 74 4.01 -7.61 19.22
C ASP A 74 5.09 -6.87 18.42
N ALA A 75 4.71 -6.39 17.21
CA ALA A 75 5.63 -5.70 16.32
C ALA A 75 6.21 -4.41 16.95
N ASP A 76 5.54 -3.81 17.93
CA ASP A 76 6.02 -2.61 18.60
C ASP A 76 7.18 -2.89 19.57
N GLN A 77 7.34 -4.14 20.00
CA GLN A 77 8.34 -4.58 20.98
C GLN A 77 9.68 -4.99 20.34
N ILE A 78 9.82 -4.88 19.01
CA ILE A 78 11.08 -5.16 18.34
C ILE A 78 12.08 -4.04 18.63
N GLY A 79 13.15 -4.39 19.34
CA GLY A 79 14.19 -3.44 19.78
C GLY A 79 15.53 -3.56 19.04
N THR A 80 15.70 -4.59 18.21
CA THR A 80 16.98 -4.90 17.55
C THR A 80 16.78 -5.05 16.06
N THR A 81 17.77 -4.65 15.25
CA THR A 81 17.74 -4.84 13.80
C THR A 81 17.69 -6.32 13.46
N GLY A 82 16.86 -6.70 12.48
CA GLY A 82 16.78 -8.08 12.00
C GLY A 82 15.56 -8.37 11.14
N PHE A 83 15.39 -9.66 10.85
CA PHE A 83 14.25 -10.20 10.10
C PHE A 83 13.37 -11.04 11.02
N TYR A 84 12.07 -10.77 10.96
CA TYR A 84 11.09 -11.30 11.89
C TYR A 84 9.91 -11.97 11.19
N GLN A 85 9.30 -12.96 11.83
CA GLN A 85 8.10 -13.67 11.37
C GLN A 85 6.86 -12.98 11.91
N VAL A 86 5.93 -12.67 11.02
CA VAL A 86 4.61 -12.15 11.36
C VAL A 86 3.60 -13.27 11.21
N THR A 87 2.78 -13.46 12.25
CA THR A 87 1.65 -14.38 12.22
C THR A 87 0.33 -13.60 12.26
N SER A 88 -0.79 -14.30 12.03
CA SER A 88 -2.11 -13.68 12.13
C SER A 88 -2.43 -13.19 13.55
N ALA A 89 -1.78 -13.75 14.57
CA ALA A 89 -1.91 -13.35 15.96
C ALA A 89 -0.97 -12.19 16.36
N THR A 90 -0.01 -11.82 15.52
CA THR A 90 0.96 -10.76 15.86
C THR A 90 0.25 -9.42 16.05
N LEU A 91 0.46 -8.80 17.20
CA LEU A 91 -0.06 -7.48 17.53
C LEU A 91 0.70 -6.38 16.77
N ASN A 92 0.01 -5.26 16.51
CA ASN A 92 0.56 -4.08 15.85
C ASN A 92 1.19 -4.35 14.46
N ARG A 93 0.81 -5.44 13.80
CA ARG A 93 1.07 -5.69 12.38
C ARG A 93 0.16 -4.83 11.50
N PRO A 94 0.45 -4.67 10.19
CA PRO A 94 -0.49 -4.03 9.28
C PRO A 94 -1.89 -4.66 9.34
N ALA A 95 -2.93 -3.82 9.32
CA ALA A 95 -4.30 -4.28 9.28
C ALA A 95 -4.57 -5.11 8.01
N GLY A 96 -5.29 -6.22 8.16
CA GLY A 96 -5.60 -7.13 7.05
C GLY A 96 -4.51 -8.16 6.74
N MET A 97 -3.24 -7.92 7.09
CA MET A 97 -2.13 -8.84 6.80
C MET A 97 -2.26 -10.17 7.56
N GLY A 98 -2.36 -11.32 6.91
CA GLY A 98 -2.42 -12.62 7.57
C GLY A 98 -1.07 -13.05 8.17
N VAL A 99 -0.17 -13.52 7.33
CA VAL A 99 1.17 -14.00 7.71
C VAL A 99 2.22 -13.37 6.81
N GLY A 100 3.46 -13.29 7.29
CA GLY A 100 4.56 -12.80 6.46
C GLY A 100 5.86 -12.61 7.21
N THR A 101 6.72 -11.76 6.67
CA THR A 101 7.97 -11.35 7.31
C THR A 101 8.02 -9.85 7.53
N LEU A 102 8.78 -9.42 8.52
CA LEU A 102 9.00 -8.03 8.85
C LEU A 102 10.50 -7.78 8.96
N GLN A 103 10.98 -6.80 8.22
CA GLN A 103 12.31 -6.25 8.38
C GLN A 103 12.23 -5.08 9.37
N HIS A 104 13.03 -5.14 10.43
CA HIS A 104 13.15 -4.06 11.40
C HIS A 104 14.56 -3.47 11.31
N ILE A 105 14.63 -2.16 11.14
CA ILE A 105 15.88 -1.41 11.09
C ILE A 105 15.88 -0.48 12.29
N GLN A 106 16.69 -0.82 13.29
CA GLN A 106 16.86 -0.03 14.49
C GLN A 106 17.85 1.11 14.24
N HIS A 107 17.44 2.35 14.48
CA HIS A 107 18.38 3.49 14.56
C HIS A 107 18.77 3.75 16.03
N GLY A 108 17.81 3.73 16.95
CA GLY A 108 18.01 3.93 18.39
C GLY A 108 16.69 3.81 19.16
N ALA A 109 16.69 3.90 20.49
CA ALA A 109 15.50 3.59 21.31
C ALA A 109 14.19 4.31 20.86
N ALA A 110 14.32 5.57 20.41
CA ALA A 110 13.21 6.38 19.94
C ALA A 110 12.92 6.25 18.44
N ARG A 111 13.82 5.67 17.62
CA ARG A 111 13.73 5.72 16.16
C ARG A 111 14.04 4.37 15.52
N ALA A 112 13.13 3.94 14.65
CA ALA A 112 13.24 2.71 13.89
C ALA A 112 12.35 2.77 12.65
N VAL A 113 12.61 1.87 11.71
CA VAL A 113 11.76 1.64 10.54
C VAL A 113 11.37 0.17 10.51
N GLN A 114 10.12 -0.09 10.14
CA GLN A 114 9.65 -1.44 9.85
C GLN A 114 9.09 -1.52 8.44
N ILE A 115 9.39 -2.62 7.76
CA ILE A 115 8.86 -2.97 6.45
C ILE A 115 8.29 -4.38 6.53
N ALA A 116 7.00 -4.52 6.24
CA ALA A 116 6.28 -5.79 6.30
C ALA A 116 6.01 -6.33 4.89
N TYR A 117 6.30 -7.62 4.72
CA TYR A 117 6.17 -8.39 3.50
C TYR A 117 5.13 -9.51 3.74
N PRO A 118 3.91 -9.38 3.20
CA PRO A 118 2.91 -10.45 3.28
C PRO A 118 3.33 -11.67 2.46
N GLN A 119 2.86 -12.84 2.90
CA GLN A 119 3.14 -14.12 2.24
C GLN A 119 1.88 -14.85 1.75
N THR A 120 0.69 -14.25 1.88
CA THR A 120 -0.55 -14.81 1.33
C THR A 120 -0.89 -14.13 0.00
N ALA A 121 -1.55 -14.87 -0.90
CA ALA A 121 -1.93 -14.35 -2.21
C ALA A 121 -2.99 -13.23 -2.15
N SER A 122 -3.77 -13.14 -1.06
CA SER A 122 -4.78 -12.10 -0.85
C SER A 122 -4.20 -10.78 -0.32
N ASP A 123 -3.06 -10.84 0.38
CA ASP A 123 -2.41 -9.67 0.97
C ASP A 123 -1.44 -9.06 -0.04
N THR A 124 -1.98 -8.39 -1.05
CA THR A 124 -1.17 -7.84 -2.14
C THR A 124 -0.63 -6.45 -1.78
N GLY A 125 0.56 -6.42 -1.17
CA GLY A 125 1.18 -5.16 -0.81
C GLY A 125 2.52 -5.29 -0.09
N ARG A 126 3.10 -4.15 0.27
CA ARG A 126 4.18 -4.04 1.27
C ARG A 126 3.82 -2.86 2.15
N TRP A 127 3.98 -2.98 3.45
CA TRP A 127 3.72 -1.87 4.36
C TRP A 127 5.02 -1.35 4.94
N CYS A 128 5.09 -0.04 5.13
CA CYS A 128 6.15 0.58 5.90
C CYS A 128 5.57 1.45 7.00
N ARG A 129 6.29 1.55 8.11
CA ARG A 129 6.06 2.54 9.14
C ARG A 129 7.38 2.95 9.75
N TYR A 130 7.36 4.07 10.46
CA TYR A 130 8.48 4.54 11.23
C TYR A 130 8.08 4.81 12.68
N LYS A 131 9.07 4.83 13.55
CA LYS A 131 8.98 5.27 14.93
C LYS A 131 9.71 6.60 15.07
N ASP A 132 9.06 7.59 15.66
CA ASP A 132 9.71 8.78 16.21
C ASP A 132 9.13 9.05 17.59
N THR A 133 9.80 8.56 18.63
CA THR A 133 9.33 8.41 20.02
C THR A 133 8.15 7.43 20.19
N SER A 134 7.15 7.48 19.32
CA SER A 134 6.03 6.53 19.23
C SER A 134 5.96 5.91 17.82
N TRP A 135 5.30 4.76 17.71
CA TRP A 135 5.02 4.13 16.41
C TRP A 135 3.95 4.89 15.65
N GLY A 136 4.23 5.20 14.38
CA GLY A 136 3.24 5.75 13.46
C GLY A 136 2.38 4.67 12.79
N ASP A 137 1.42 5.12 12.00
CA ASP A 137 0.56 4.25 11.20
C ASP A 137 1.36 3.43 10.17
N TRP A 138 0.82 2.27 9.81
CA TRP A 138 1.27 1.51 8.65
C TRP A 138 0.78 2.14 7.35
N PHE A 139 1.71 2.42 6.44
CA PHE A 139 1.44 2.90 5.09
C PHE A 139 1.64 1.80 4.07
N LEU A 140 0.63 1.56 3.25
CA LEU A 140 0.74 0.65 2.11
C LEU A 140 1.61 1.31 1.03
N THR A 141 2.60 0.57 0.53
CA THR A 141 3.41 0.98 -0.61
C THR A 141 2.62 0.75 -1.89
N TYR A 142 2.54 1.76 -2.74
CA TYR A 142 1.88 1.63 -4.03
C TYR A 142 2.69 0.78 -5.00
N ASP A 143 2.04 -0.20 -5.63
CA ASP A 143 2.54 -0.98 -6.75
C ASP A 143 1.39 -1.38 -7.68
N GLN A 144 1.70 -2.05 -8.79
CA GLN A 144 0.73 -2.42 -9.83
C GLN A 144 -0.53 -3.15 -9.32
N ARG A 145 -0.50 -3.75 -8.12
CA ARG A 145 -1.61 -4.51 -7.54
C ARG A 145 -2.63 -3.64 -6.79
N ASN A 146 -2.25 -2.44 -6.37
CA ASN A 146 -3.07 -1.60 -5.49
C ASN A 146 -3.25 -0.15 -5.97
N ILE A 147 -2.79 0.19 -7.18
CA ILE A 147 -3.06 1.50 -7.80
C ILE A 147 -4.57 1.71 -7.96
N VAL A 148 -5.30 0.66 -8.37
CA VAL A 148 -6.75 0.67 -8.49
C VAL A 148 -7.37 -0.11 -7.34
N GLY A 149 -8.21 0.54 -6.54
CA GLY A 149 -8.85 -0.03 -5.34
C GLY A 149 -9.67 1.03 -4.62
N ALA A 150 -10.32 0.66 -3.51
CA ALA A 150 -11.12 1.59 -2.72
C ALA A 150 -10.30 2.82 -2.28
N VAL A 151 -10.80 4.02 -2.54
CA VAL A 151 -10.18 5.30 -2.20
C VAL A 151 -10.91 5.88 -0.99
N SER A 152 -10.15 6.20 0.05
CA SER A 152 -10.66 6.79 1.29
C SER A 152 -9.74 7.88 1.82
N TRP A 153 -10.23 8.69 2.77
CA TRP A 153 -9.44 9.73 3.41
C TRP A 153 -9.58 9.63 4.92
N SER A 154 -8.46 9.51 5.62
CA SER A 154 -8.43 9.57 7.08
C SER A 154 -7.05 9.99 7.56
N SER A 155 -6.99 10.55 8.77
CA SER A 155 -5.74 11.06 9.36
C SER A 155 -5.01 12.12 8.51
N GLY A 156 -5.72 12.84 7.63
CA GLY A 156 -5.16 13.95 6.85
C GLY A 156 -4.47 13.56 5.53
N PHE A 157 -4.56 12.29 5.10
CA PHE A 157 -3.99 11.82 3.84
C PHE A 157 -4.89 10.75 3.16
N PRO A 158 -4.71 10.50 1.85
CA PRO A 158 -5.44 9.43 1.16
C PRO A 158 -5.02 8.04 1.66
N ARG A 159 -5.98 7.12 1.71
CA ARG A 159 -5.76 5.70 2.03
C ARG A 159 -6.41 4.81 0.98
N GLY A 160 -5.90 3.57 0.88
CA GLY A 160 -6.38 2.58 -0.07
C GLY A 160 -5.72 2.73 -1.43
N GLY A 161 -6.50 2.69 -2.51
CA GLY A 161 -6.02 2.89 -3.88
C GLY A 161 -5.79 4.37 -4.23
N ILE A 162 -5.19 4.62 -5.39
CA ILE A 162 -5.09 5.97 -5.99
C ILE A 162 -6.36 6.28 -6.77
N ILE A 163 -6.93 5.26 -7.41
CA ILE A 163 -8.11 5.34 -8.26
C ILE A 163 -9.09 4.26 -7.83
N GLU A 164 -10.33 4.62 -7.55
CA GLU A 164 -11.44 3.71 -7.38
C GLU A 164 -12.35 3.80 -8.60
N LYS A 165 -12.82 2.66 -9.08
CA LYS A 165 -13.83 2.59 -10.15
C LYS A 165 -14.98 1.72 -9.68
N GLY A 166 -16.20 2.12 -10.06
CA GLY A 166 -17.37 1.29 -9.89
C GLY A 166 -18.41 1.56 -10.97
N GLU A 167 -19.29 0.58 -11.15
CA GLU A 167 -20.35 0.59 -12.14
C GLU A 167 -21.67 0.25 -11.47
N THR A 168 -22.73 0.92 -11.90
CA THR A 168 -24.13 0.61 -11.58
C THR A 168 -24.92 0.57 -12.90
N ALA A 169 -26.18 0.16 -12.87
CA ALA A 169 -27.01 0.17 -14.07
C ALA A 169 -27.05 1.58 -14.71
N GLY A 170 -26.49 1.74 -15.91
CA GLY A 170 -26.49 3.00 -16.66
C GLY A 170 -25.53 4.08 -16.16
N ALA A 171 -24.62 3.78 -15.21
CA ALA A 171 -23.63 4.74 -14.73
C ALA A 171 -22.31 4.08 -14.31
N GLU A 172 -21.21 4.80 -14.51
CA GLU A 172 -19.89 4.46 -13.99
C GLU A 172 -19.35 5.65 -13.19
N TYR A 173 -18.47 5.39 -12.22
CA TYR A 173 -17.77 6.45 -11.49
C TYR A 173 -16.28 6.16 -11.37
N VAL A 174 -15.52 7.25 -11.22
CA VAL A 174 -14.11 7.22 -10.88
C VAL A 174 -13.88 8.16 -9.72
N ARG A 175 -13.27 7.65 -8.64
CA ARG A 175 -12.84 8.45 -7.50
C ARG A 175 -11.32 8.47 -7.44
N PHE A 176 -10.75 9.65 -7.24
CA PHE A 176 -9.31 9.86 -7.16
C PHE A 176 -8.89 10.23 -5.74
N ALA A 177 -7.70 9.77 -5.34
CA ALA A 177 -7.12 10.02 -4.01
C ALA A 177 -6.95 11.51 -3.68
N ASP A 178 -6.87 12.39 -4.69
CA ASP A 178 -6.77 13.83 -4.52
C ASP A 178 -8.07 14.50 -4.03
N GLY A 179 -9.19 13.77 -4.02
CA GLY A 179 -10.52 14.28 -3.70
C GLY A 179 -11.45 14.47 -4.91
N THR A 180 -10.96 14.28 -6.14
CA THR A 180 -11.75 14.42 -7.37
C THR A 180 -12.64 13.20 -7.58
N GLN A 181 -13.87 13.41 -8.03
CA GLN A 181 -14.82 12.36 -8.39
C GLN A 181 -15.46 12.67 -9.75
N LEU A 182 -15.66 11.62 -10.55
CA LEU A 182 -16.32 11.64 -11.84
C LEU A 182 -17.47 10.62 -11.81
N CYS A 183 -18.63 10.99 -12.34
CA CYS A 183 -19.68 10.06 -12.70
C CYS A 183 -20.01 10.24 -14.18
N ARG A 184 -20.07 9.15 -14.92
CA ARG A 184 -20.58 9.14 -16.30
C ARG A 184 -21.87 8.34 -16.33
N LEU A 185 -22.90 8.90 -16.93
CA LEU A 185 -24.24 8.32 -16.95
C LEU A 185 -24.78 8.29 -18.37
N VAL A 186 -25.57 7.25 -18.68
CA VAL A 186 -26.36 7.17 -19.90
C VAL A 186 -27.83 7.10 -19.51
N GLN A 187 -28.59 8.13 -19.85
CA GLN A 187 -30.03 8.19 -19.61
C GLN A 187 -30.77 7.87 -20.90
N THR A 188 -31.62 6.84 -20.89
CA THR A 188 -32.45 6.44 -22.02
C THR A 188 -33.92 6.81 -21.77
N GLY A 189 -34.72 6.93 -22.83
CA GLY A 189 -36.13 7.26 -22.69
C GLY A 189 -36.40 8.71 -22.26
N VAL A 190 -35.41 9.59 -22.34
CA VAL A 190 -35.55 11.00 -21.96
C VAL A 190 -36.55 11.67 -22.92
N PRO A 191 -37.57 12.40 -22.45
CA PRO A 191 -38.50 13.08 -23.34
C PRO A 191 -37.79 14.05 -24.29
N GLY A 192 -38.26 14.15 -25.53
CA GLY A 192 -37.73 15.13 -26.49
C GLY A 192 -38.17 16.57 -26.17
N PRO A 193 -37.45 17.58 -26.68
CA PRO A 193 -37.75 18.98 -26.42
C PRO A 193 -38.97 19.45 -27.22
N THR A 194 -40.09 19.66 -26.54
CA THR A 194 -41.37 20.09 -27.14
C THR A 194 -41.92 21.39 -26.56
N ILE A 195 -41.35 21.88 -25.46
CA ILE A 195 -41.82 23.10 -24.78
C ILE A 195 -41.14 24.31 -25.41
N ALA A 196 -41.90 25.23 -25.99
CA ALA A 196 -41.35 26.44 -26.58
C ALA A 196 -40.70 27.35 -25.52
N GLN A 197 -39.51 27.88 -25.82
CA GLN A 197 -38.80 28.88 -25.04
C GLN A 197 -38.04 29.83 -25.98
N GLY A 198 -38.63 31.00 -26.25
CA GLY A 198 -38.09 31.92 -27.25
C GLY A 198 -38.03 31.27 -28.63
N SER A 199 -36.87 31.35 -29.29
CA SER A 199 -36.61 30.71 -30.59
C SER A 199 -36.17 29.25 -30.50
N LEU A 200 -36.22 28.64 -29.31
CA LEU A 200 -35.82 27.26 -29.07
C LEU A 200 -36.99 26.47 -28.47
N TYR A 201 -36.82 25.16 -28.44
CA TYR A 201 -37.63 24.20 -27.70
C TYR A 201 -36.78 23.55 -26.62
N ARG A 202 -37.40 23.25 -25.48
CA ARG A 202 -36.74 22.56 -24.37
C ARG A 202 -37.56 21.41 -23.82
N THR A 203 -36.91 20.60 -23.00
CA THR A 203 -37.59 19.68 -22.08
C THR A 203 -37.96 20.38 -20.77
N GLU A 204 -38.74 19.73 -19.91
CA GLU A 204 -38.68 20.05 -18.47
C GLU A 204 -37.31 19.68 -17.89
N TRP A 205 -37.00 20.20 -16.71
CA TRP A 205 -35.81 19.75 -15.97
C TRP A 205 -35.95 18.27 -15.65
N GLN A 206 -35.02 17.49 -16.17
CA GLN A 206 -34.84 16.08 -15.83
C GLN A 206 -33.90 15.99 -14.63
N THR A 207 -34.15 15.05 -13.73
CA THR A 207 -33.29 14.78 -12.57
C THR A 207 -32.72 13.38 -12.68
N VAL A 208 -31.46 13.21 -12.31
CA VAL A 208 -30.78 11.92 -12.27
C VAL A 208 -30.07 11.74 -10.94
N THR A 209 -30.18 10.53 -10.38
CA THR A 209 -29.44 10.12 -9.20
C THR A 209 -28.04 9.66 -9.62
N LEU A 210 -27.02 10.21 -8.96
CA LEU A 210 -25.62 9.88 -9.19
C LEU A 210 -25.27 8.58 -8.44
N PRO A 211 -24.38 7.74 -9.00
CA PRO A 211 -24.02 6.45 -8.39
C PRO A 211 -23.25 6.60 -7.07
N VAL A 212 -22.67 7.78 -6.82
CA VAL A 212 -21.91 8.13 -5.62
C VAL A 212 -22.15 9.58 -5.23
N GLU A 213 -22.00 9.89 -3.94
CA GLU A 213 -22.22 11.22 -3.39
C GLU A 213 -21.01 12.15 -3.60
N PHE A 214 -21.28 13.41 -3.91
CA PHE A 214 -20.35 14.53 -3.93
C PHE A 214 -20.53 15.40 -2.69
N VAL A 215 -19.47 16.09 -2.27
CA VAL A 215 -19.56 17.08 -1.19
C VAL A 215 -20.29 18.33 -1.68
N SER A 216 -21.39 18.71 -1.01
CA SER A 216 -22.16 19.91 -1.36
C SER A 216 -21.74 21.10 -0.50
N ALA A 217 -20.75 21.87 -0.94
CA ALA A 217 -20.55 23.24 -0.46
C ALA A 217 -20.91 24.24 -1.57
N ALA A 218 -21.35 25.44 -1.20
CA ALA A 218 -21.91 26.45 -2.11
C ALA A 218 -20.96 26.91 -3.25
N LEU A 219 -19.68 26.51 -3.21
CA LEU A 219 -18.67 26.75 -4.26
C LEU A 219 -17.99 25.45 -4.76
N ASN A 220 -18.34 24.28 -4.20
CA ASN A 220 -17.78 22.95 -4.52
C ASN A 220 -18.86 21.96 -5.01
N GLY A 221 -19.97 22.46 -5.57
CA GLY A 221 -20.93 21.61 -6.26
C GLY A 221 -20.26 20.84 -7.41
N HIS A 222 -20.84 19.72 -7.80
CA HIS A 222 -20.42 19.05 -9.02
C HIS A 222 -20.85 19.86 -10.25
N CYS A 223 -20.04 19.91 -11.31
CA CYS A 223 -20.49 20.45 -12.58
C CYS A 223 -21.01 19.34 -13.48
N VAL A 224 -22.12 19.62 -14.16
CA VAL A 224 -22.83 18.68 -15.02
C VAL A 224 -22.65 19.15 -16.45
N THR A 225 -22.08 18.28 -17.29
CA THR A 225 -21.96 18.48 -18.73
C THR A 225 -22.41 17.22 -19.44
N GLY A 226 -22.71 17.31 -20.73
CA GLY A 226 -23.24 16.18 -21.46
C GLY A 226 -23.69 16.51 -22.87
N GLY A 227 -24.25 15.51 -23.53
CA GLY A 227 -24.76 15.61 -24.89
C GLY A 227 -25.88 14.62 -25.14
N CYS A 228 -26.61 14.84 -26.24
CA CYS A 228 -27.64 13.93 -26.71
C CYS A 228 -27.10 13.13 -27.91
N ARG A 229 -27.40 11.83 -27.97
CA ARG A 229 -26.95 10.94 -29.06
C ARG A 229 -27.79 11.05 -30.34
N GLY A 230 -28.86 11.84 -30.35
CA GLY A 230 -29.78 11.96 -31.48
C GLY A 230 -30.67 13.20 -31.42
N GLY A 231 -31.53 13.34 -32.42
CA GLY A 231 -32.44 14.48 -32.57
C GLY A 231 -31.74 15.76 -33.01
N SER A 232 -32.51 16.87 -33.06
CA SER A 232 -31.99 18.22 -33.35
C SER A 232 -31.46 18.94 -32.11
N VAL A 233 -31.13 18.22 -31.04
CA VAL A 233 -30.64 18.82 -29.79
C VAL A 233 -29.28 19.47 -30.03
N ILE A 234 -29.18 20.77 -29.73
CA ILE A 234 -27.97 21.57 -29.94
C ILE A 234 -27.19 21.83 -28.65
N SER A 235 -27.82 21.69 -27.49
CA SER A 235 -27.19 21.94 -26.20
C SER A 235 -27.89 21.22 -25.07
N LEU A 236 -27.13 20.93 -24.02
CA LEU A 236 -27.60 20.47 -22.73
C LEU A 236 -27.25 21.52 -21.69
N LEU A 237 -28.23 21.93 -20.87
CA LEU A 237 -27.98 22.76 -19.69
C LEU A 237 -28.00 21.86 -18.47
N GLY A 238 -26.86 21.76 -17.78
CA GLY A 238 -26.72 21.02 -16.55
C GLY A 238 -26.67 21.95 -15.34
N ARG A 239 -27.19 21.49 -14.20
CA ARG A 239 -26.98 22.16 -12.91
C ARG A 239 -26.78 21.15 -11.78
N PRO A 240 -25.96 21.47 -10.78
CA PRO A 240 -25.86 20.66 -9.58
C PRO A 240 -27.19 20.62 -8.81
N GLY A 241 -27.48 19.47 -8.21
CA GLY A 241 -28.52 19.30 -7.20
C GLY A 241 -27.91 19.06 -5.81
N ALA A 242 -28.59 18.23 -5.00
CA ALA A 242 -28.03 17.71 -3.75
C ALA A 242 -26.77 16.85 -3.98
N SER A 243 -26.13 16.38 -2.91
CA SER A 243 -24.87 15.60 -2.95
C SER A 243 -24.89 14.43 -3.97
N ASN A 244 -26.04 13.82 -4.22
CA ASN A 244 -26.20 12.68 -5.12
C ASN A 244 -27.19 12.92 -6.28
N VAL A 245 -27.51 14.18 -6.61
CA VAL A 245 -28.48 14.50 -7.67
C VAL A 245 -27.89 15.51 -8.64
N ALA A 246 -28.01 15.22 -9.94
CA ALA A 246 -27.80 16.19 -11.01
C ALA A 246 -29.13 16.48 -11.72
N ALA A 247 -29.27 17.68 -12.28
CA ALA A 247 -30.40 18.02 -13.13
C ALA A 247 -29.92 18.55 -14.48
N TYR A 248 -30.67 18.25 -15.54
CA TYR A 248 -30.37 18.71 -16.90
C TYR A 248 -31.64 19.00 -17.70
N MET A 249 -31.50 19.79 -18.76
CA MET A 249 -32.52 19.91 -19.80
C MET A 249 -31.88 19.93 -21.19
N LEU A 250 -32.64 19.52 -22.19
CA LEU A 250 -32.21 19.56 -23.59
C LEU A 250 -32.77 20.81 -24.27
N LEU A 251 -31.99 21.39 -25.17
CA LEU A 251 -32.37 22.53 -26.01
C LEU A 251 -32.25 22.15 -27.48
N SER A 252 -33.24 22.52 -28.29
CA SER A 252 -33.31 22.24 -29.72
C SER A 252 -33.91 23.43 -30.48
N PRO A 253 -33.49 23.73 -31.72
CA PRO A 253 -34.13 24.73 -32.56
C PRO A 253 -35.45 24.24 -33.17
N THR A 254 -35.73 22.93 -33.10
CA THR A 254 -36.96 22.30 -33.61
C THR A 254 -37.66 21.50 -32.52
N SER A 255 -38.99 21.52 -32.54
CA SER A 255 -39.79 20.67 -31.66
C SER A 255 -39.63 19.21 -32.07
N TYR A 256 -39.29 18.35 -31.12
CA TYR A 256 -39.07 16.93 -31.38
C TYR A 256 -39.63 16.10 -30.21
N GLY A 257 -40.67 15.31 -30.47
CA GLY A 257 -41.39 14.57 -29.42
C GLY A 257 -40.87 13.16 -29.12
N ALA A 258 -39.98 12.61 -29.96
CA ALA A 258 -39.45 11.27 -29.72
C ALA A 258 -38.42 11.26 -28.58
N THR A 259 -38.29 10.12 -27.92
CA THR A 259 -37.38 9.96 -26.79
C THR A 259 -35.92 10.02 -27.21
N GLN A 260 -35.08 10.47 -26.29
CA GLN A 260 -33.67 10.74 -26.45
C GLN A 260 -32.83 9.80 -25.59
N THR A 261 -31.56 9.67 -25.98
CA THR A 261 -30.51 9.11 -25.13
C THR A 261 -29.47 10.19 -24.85
N VAL A 262 -29.19 10.40 -23.57
CA VAL A 262 -28.33 11.49 -23.07
C VAL A 262 -27.14 10.90 -22.35
N ASP A 263 -25.93 11.34 -22.74
CA ASP A 263 -24.69 11.08 -22.01
C ASP A 263 -24.41 12.25 -21.08
N LEU A 264 -24.16 11.96 -19.81
CA LEU A 264 -23.78 12.94 -18.80
C LEU A 264 -22.40 12.62 -18.26
N LEU A 265 -21.63 13.68 -18.01
CA LEU A 265 -20.42 13.67 -17.21
C LEU A 265 -20.60 14.65 -16.06
N VAL A 266 -20.46 14.14 -14.85
CA VAL A 266 -20.58 14.91 -13.62
C VAL A 266 -19.23 14.84 -12.90
N ILE A 267 -18.60 15.99 -12.67
CA ILE A 267 -17.29 16.08 -11.99
C ILE A 267 -17.41 16.98 -10.77
N GLY A 268 -16.73 16.62 -9.68
CA GLY A 268 -16.75 17.37 -8.44
C GLY A 268 -15.81 16.77 -7.41
N ARG A 269 -16.09 17.04 -6.13
CA ARG A 269 -15.29 16.55 -5.00
C ARG A 269 -16.08 15.52 -4.18
N TRP A 270 -15.42 14.50 -3.67
CA TRP A 270 -16.01 13.53 -2.74
C TRP A 270 -15.59 13.75 -1.29
N ARG A 271 -14.71 14.74 -1.06
CA ARG A 271 -14.23 15.20 0.25
C ARG A 271 -13.96 16.70 0.22
#